data_AF-A0A533SJH5-F1
#
_entry.id   AF-A0A533SJH5-F1
#
_cell.length_a   1.000
_cell.length_b   1.000
_cell.length_c   1.000
_cell.angle_alpha   90.00
_cell.angle_beta   90.00
_cell.angle_gamma   90.00
#
_symmetry.space_group_name_H-M   'P 1'
#
loop_
_entity.id
_entity.type
_entity.pdbx_description
1 polymer ?
#
loop_
_entity_poly.entity_id
_entity_poly.type
_entity_poly.pdbx_seq_one_letter_code
_entity_poly.pdbx_strand_id
1 'polypeptide(L)'
;LPDKEIHQAEGKLLPSGSSVAPGCTEAVSGYEIHMGRTTLGPAAQPFAVLTRRSGNDGPIADGAVSADGRVFGTYLHGLFDAHGFRNAFLNKLRKEKGMPTVSSDCGREDPFDLLAEHLERHLDMNRLLGMCGVE
;
A
#
# COMPACT_ATOMS: atom_id res chain seq x y z
N LEU A 1 10.48 -22.13 -7.95
CA LEU A 1 9.35 -22.76 -7.22
C LEU A 1 8.11 -22.51 -8.06
N PRO A 2 7.52 -23.54 -8.67
CA PRO A 2 6.54 -23.40 -9.76
C PRO A 2 5.25 -22.65 -9.38
N ASP A 3 4.95 -22.51 -8.09
CA ASP A 3 3.68 -21.92 -7.61
C ASP A 3 3.80 -20.49 -7.07
N LYS A 4 4.97 -19.84 -7.20
CA LYS A 4 5.14 -18.44 -6.75
C LYS A 4 4.53 -17.49 -7.77
N GLU A 5 3.51 -16.75 -7.36
CA GLU A 5 2.92 -15.66 -8.10
C GLU A 5 3.57 -14.32 -7.69
N ILE A 6 3.88 -13.48 -8.68
CA ILE A 6 4.39 -12.12 -8.50
C ILE A 6 3.60 -11.21 -9.43
N HIS A 7 2.86 -10.26 -8.88
CA HIS A 7 2.02 -9.36 -9.68
C HIS A 7 2.14 -7.93 -9.24
N GLN A 8 2.22 -7.01 -10.19
CA GLN A 8 1.92 -5.60 -9.93
C GLN A 8 0.41 -5.45 -9.91
N ALA A 9 -0.12 -4.78 -8.89
CA ALA A 9 -1.56 -4.69 -8.66
C ALA A 9 -2.01 -3.29 -8.24
N GLU A 10 -3.19 -2.91 -8.72
CA GLU A 10 -3.87 -1.67 -8.37
C GLU A 10 -5.37 -1.95 -8.24
N GLY A 11 -6.01 -1.30 -7.27
CA GLY A 11 -7.41 -1.51 -6.98
C GLY A 11 -8.04 -0.42 -6.15
N LYS A 12 -9.27 -0.70 -5.71
CA LYS A 12 -10.07 0.17 -4.87
C LYS A 12 -10.59 -0.60 -3.67
N LEU A 13 -10.72 0.08 -2.54
CA LEU A 13 -11.34 -0.49 -1.36
C LEU A 13 -12.81 -0.81 -1.65
N LEU A 14 -13.25 -2.00 -1.24
CA LEU A 14 -14.66 -2.35 -1.17
C LEU A 14 -15.27 -1.77 0.11
N PRO A 15 -16.61 -1.76 0.30
CA PRO A 15 -17.24 -1.19 1.50
C PRO A 15 -16.64 -1.70 2.83
N SER A 16 -16.33 -3.00 2.89
CA SER A 16 -15.56 -3.64 3.96
C SER A 16 -14.17 -3.05 4.15
N GLY A 17 -13.37 -2.88 3.10
CA GLY A 17 -12.07 -2.20 3.19
C GLY A 17 -12.18 -0.72 3.56
N SER A 18 -13.19 -0.01 3.08
CA SER A 18 -13.46 1.38 3.44
C SER A 18 -13.80 1.54 4.93
N SER A 19 -14.33 0.50 5.58
CA SER A 19 -14.50 0.48 7.04
C SER A 19 -13.17 0.42 7.81
N VAL A 20 -12.11 -0.09 7.18
CA VAL A 20 -10.75 -0.13 7.73
C VAL A 20 -10.07 1.23 7.59
N ALA A 21 -10.22 1.89 6.44
CA ALA A 21 -9.65 3.20 6.14
C ALA A 21 -10.72 4.20 5.65
N PRO A 22 -11.58 4.69 6.55
CA PRO A 22 -12.72 5.55 6.19
C PRO A 22 -12.25 6.88 5.60
N GLY A 23 -12.80 7.22 4.43
CA GLY A 23 -12.47 8.45 3.70
C GLY A 23 -11.29 8.29 2.72
N CYS A 24 -10.68 7.11 2.61
CA CYS A 24 -9.72 6.83 1.54
C CYS A 24 -10.46 6.70 0.20
N THR A 25 -10.30 7.68 -0.68
CA THR A 25 -10.88 7.67 -2.04
C THR A 25 -9.85 7.35 -3.12
N GLU A 26 -8.57 7.42 -2.78
CA GLU A 26 -7.46 7.08 -3.66
C GLU A 26 -7.42 5.57 -3.95
N ALA A 27 -6.87 5.21 -5.11
CA ALA A 27 -6.58 3.82 -5.42
C ALA A 27 -5.50 3.29 -4.46
N VAL A 28 -5.61 2.00 -4.14
CA VAL A 28 -4.54 1.26 -3.46
C VAL A 28 -3.72 0.55 -4.51
N SER A 29 -2.40 0.63 -4.40
CA SER A 29 -1.47 0.01 -5.35
C SER A 29 -0.29 -0.61 -4.62
N GLY A 30 0.39 -1.51 -5.32
CA GLY A 30 1.49 -2.25 -4.76
C GLY A 30 1.77 -3.50 -5.57
N TYR A 31 2.30 -4.52 -4.90
CA TYR A 31 2.61 -5.79 -5.53
C TYR A 31 2.17 -6.95 -4.66
N GLU A 32 1.91 -8.08 -5.28
CA GLU A 32 1.61 -9.35 -4.64
C GLU A 32 2.80 -10.29 -4.78
N ILE A 33 3.20 -10.96 -3.70
CA ILE A 33 4.15 -12.08 -3.76
C ILE A 33 3.65 -13.19 -2.84
N HIS A 34 3.02 -14.21 -3.42
CA HIS A 34 2.48 -15.31 -2.64
C HIS A 34 2.45 -16.60 -3.44
N MET A 35 2.30 -17.71 -2.71
CA MET A 35 2.03 -19.04 -3.28
C MET A 35 0.62 -19.53 -2.95
N GLY A 36 0.07 -19.05 -1.82
CA GLY A 36 -1.28 -19.41 -1.38
C GLY A 36 -2.35 -18.63 -2.16
N ARG A 37 -3.55 -19.21 -2.21
CA ARG A 37 -4.77 -18.53 -2.65
C ARG A 37 -5.76 -18.55 -1.49
N THR A 38 -6.28 -17.39 -1.13
CA THR A 38 -7.25 -17.27 -0.04
C THR A 38 -8.65 -17.57 -0.54
N THR A 39 -9.36 -18.44 0.17
CA THR A 39 -10.82 -18.59 0.05
C THR A 39 -11.47 -18.01 1.29
N LEU A 40 -12.40 -17.07 1.12
CA LEU A 40 -13.05 -16.41 2.24
C LEU A 40 -14.04 -17.33 2.94
N GLY A 41 -14.01 -17.30 4.27
CA GLY A 41 -15.06 -17.89 5.09
C GLY A 41 -16.37 -17.07 5.02
N PRO A 42 -17.50 -17.63 5.46
CA PRO A 42 -18.83 -17.02 5.27
C PRO A 42 -19.02 -15.66 5.94
N ALA A 43 -18.27 -15.37 7.00
CA ALA A 43 -18.36 -14.11 7.74
C ALA A 43 -17.33 -13.06 7.29
N ALA A 44 -16.43 -13.41 6.36
CA ALA A 44 -15.41 -12.51 5.85
C ALA A 44 -15.89 -11.84 4.55
N GLN A 45 -15.56 -10.56 4.40
CA GLN A 45 -15.81 -9.81 3.18
C GLN A 45 -14.47 -9.44 2.53
N PRO A 46 -14.37 -9.38 1.20
CA PRO A 46 -13.14 -8.99 0.53
C PRO A 46 -12.73 -7.56 0.93
N PHE A 47 -11.44 -7.31 1.06
CA PHE A 47 -10.90 -6.00 1.46
C PHE A 47 -10.96 -5.00 0.30
N ALA A 48 -10.49 -5.42 -0.87
CA ALA A 48 -10.41 -4.59 -2.06
C ALA A 48 -10.87 -5.34 -3.30
N VAL A 49 -11.12 -4.59 -4.36
CA VAL A 49 -11.19 -5.12 -5.73
C VAL A 49 -10.00 -4.57 -6.50
N LEU A 50 -9.15 -5.47 -6.98
CA LEU A 50 -8.04 -5.16 -7.86
C LEU A 50 -8.59 -4.99 -9.27
N THR A 51 -8.47 -3.77 -9.80
CA THR A 51 -8.93 -3.42 -11.15
C THR A 51 -7.85 -3.65 -12.20
N ARG A 52 -6.59 -3.76 -11.77
CA ARG A 52 -5.45 -4.09 -12.63
C ARG A 52 -4.52 -5.02 -11.87
N ARG A 53 -4.16 -6.15 -12.49
CA ARG A 53 -3.15 -7.07 -11.99
C ARG A 53 -2.36 -7.60 -13.17
N SER A 54 -1.03 -7.53 -13.15
CA SER A 54 -0.22 -7.94 -14.31
C SER A 54 -0.53 -9.39 -14.73
N GLY A 55 -0.87 -9.60 -16.01
CA GLY A 55 -1.29 -10.90 -16.52
C GLY A 55 -2.77 -11.26 -16.28
N ASN A 56 -3.60 -10.31 -15.83
CA ASN A 56 -5.05 -10.46 -15.73
C ASN A 56 -5.76 -9.16 -16.14
N ASP A 57 -6.78 -9.28 -16.98
CA ASP A 57 -7.54 -8.14 -17.52
C ASP A 57 -8.88 -7.90 -16.80
N GLY A 58 -9.23 -8.72 -15.80
CA GLY A 58 -10.50 -8.66 -15.07
C GLY A 58 -10.36 -8.21 -13.61
N PRO A 59 -11.47 -7.77 -12.97
CA PRO A 59 -11.48 -7.44 -11.56
C PRO A 59 -11.28 -8.68 -10.69
N ILE A 60 -10.44 -8.58 -9.67
CA ILE A 60 -10.16 -9.66 -8.73
C ILE A 60 -10.46 -9.18 -7.31
N ALA A 61 -11.20 -9.96 -6.55
CA ALA A 61 -11.37 -9.70 -5.12
C ALA A 61 -10.07 -10.02 -4.38
N ASP A 62 -9.61 -9.08 -3.56
CA ASP A 62 -8.41 -9.22 -2.75
C ASP A 62 -8.71 -9.06 -1.26
N GLY A 63 -7.95 -9.82 -0.47
CA GLY A 63 -7.93 -9.71 0.98
C GLY A 63 -9.23 -10.13 1.66
N ALA A 64 -9.30 -9.85 2.95
CA ALA A 64 -10.39 -10.19 3.83
C ALA A 64 -10.55 -9.13 4.91
N VAL A 65 -11.78 -8.92 5.36
CA VAL A 65 -12.13 -8.09 6.52
C VAL A 65 -13.16 -8.86 7.36
N SER A 66 -12.96 -8.88 8.67
CA SER A 66 -13.93 -9.42 9.62
C SER A 66 -15.20 -8.58 9.67
N ALA A 67 -16.32 -9.18 10.07
CA ALA A 67 -17.61 -8.48 10.16
C ALA A 67 -17.59 -7.23 11.05
N ASP A 68 -16.71 -7.17 12.05
CA ASP A 68 -16.52 -6.02 12.94
C ASP A 68 -15.44 -5.02 12.47
N GLY A 69 -14.79 -5.29 11.33
CA GLY A 69 -13.76 -4.42 10.75
C GLY A 69 -12.47 -4.30 11.56
N ARG A 70 -12.24 -5.19 12.54
CA ARG A 70 -11.07 -5.18 13.42
C ARG A 70 -9.91 -6.02 12.90
N VAL A 71 -10.21 -7.07 12.13
CA VAL A 71 -9.22 -7.93 11.50
C VAL A 71 -9.34 -7.75 10.00
N PHE A 72 -8.22 -7.46 9.33
CA PHE A 72 -8.16 -7.42 7.88
C PHE A 72 -6.82 -7.92 7.39
N GLY A 73 -6.78 -8.34 6.13
CA GLY A 73 -5.57 -8.74 5.42
C GLY A 73 -5.74 -8.51 3.93
N THR A 74 -4.63 -8.40 3.22
CA THR A 74 -4.53 -8.22 1.77
C THR A 74 -3.21 -8.82 1.30
N TYR A 75 -3.16 -9.29 0.05
CA TYR A 75 -1.88 -9.66 -0.57
C TYR A 75 -1.08 -8.45 -1.07
N LEU A 76 -1.68 -7.26 -1.07
CA LEU A 76 -1.07 -6.03 -1.54
C LEU A 76 0.02 -5.56 -0.57
N HIS A 77 1.27 -5.86 -0.90
CA HIS A 77 2.43 -5.25 -0.27
C HIS A 77 2.52 -3.78 -0.68
N GLY A 78 2.95 -2.93 0.26
CA GLY A 78 3.03 -1.48 0.03
C GLY A 78 1.73 -0.72 0.30
N LEU A 79 0.68 -1.38 0.81
CA LEU A 79 -0.61 -0.75 1.14
C LEU A 79 -0.45 0.55 1.97
N PHE A 80 0.48 0.54 2.93
CA PHE A 80 0.72 1.69 3.80
C PHE A 80 1.63 2.75 3.19
N ASP A 81 2.24 2.52 2.04
CA ASP A 81 2.99 3.54 1.32
C ASP A 81 2.02 4.54 0.67
N ALA A 82 0.83 4.07 0.28
CA ALA A 82 -0.28 4.91 -0.18
C ALA A 82 -0.71 5.89 0.91
N HIS A 83 -0.44 7.18 0.69
CA HIS A 83 -0.67 8.24 1.66
C HIS A 83 -2.16 8.34 2.05
N GLY A 84 -3.08 8.29 1.07
CA GLY A 84 -4.52 8.33 1.35
C GLY A 84 -4.96 7.22 2.29
N PHE A 85 -4.54 5.97 2.02
CA PHE A 85 -4.88 4.82 2.85
C PHE A 85 -4.30 4.93 4.27
N ARG A 86 -2.98 5.16 4.37
CA ARG A 86 -2.26 5.26 5.64
C ARG A 86 -2.88 6.32 6.55
N ASN A 87 -3.19 7.50 6.00
CA ASN A 87 -3.76 8.59 6.78
C ASN A 87 -5.20 8.32 7.22
N ALA A 88 -6.04 7.78 6.33
CA ALA A 88 -7.40 7.40 6.67
C ALA A 88 -7.44 6.32 7.77
N PHE A 89 -6.60 5.29 7.64
CA PHE A 89 -6.45 4.23 8.64
C PHE A 89 -5.99 4.78 10.00
N LEU A 90 -4.92 5.58 10.05
CA LEU A 90 -4.43 6.16 11.30
C LEU A 90 -5.45 7.12 11.93
N ASN A 91 -6.17 7.89 11.12
CA ASN A 91 -7.20 8.81 11.63
C ASN A 91 -8.42 8.08 12.18
N LYS A 92 -8.78 6.91 11.65
CA LYS A 92 -9.78 6.02 12.29
C LYS A 92 -9.33 5.64 13.70
N LEU A 93 -8.11 5.14 13.85
CA LEU A 93 -7.56 4.75 15.15
C LEU A 93 -7.46 5.93 16.13
N ARG A 94 -7.10 7.12 15.64
CA ARG A 94 -7.09 8.35 16.46
C ARG A 94 -8.48 8.68 16.99
N LYS A 95 -9.50 8.66 16.13
CA LYS A 95 -10.90 8.90 16.53
C LYS A 95 -11.37 7.91 17.59
N GLU A 96 -11.09 6.62 17.40
CA GLU A 96 -11.41 5.56 18.37
C GLU A 96 -10.74 5.77 19.73
N LYS A 97 -9.58 6.44 19.76
CA LYS A 97 -8.83 6.80 20.97
C LYS A 97 -9.16 8.20 21.51
N GLY A 98 -10.10 8.93 20.92
CA GLY A 98 -10.41 10.31 21.31
C GLY A 98 -9.29 11.32 21.00
N MET A 99 -8.40 11.01 20.06
CA MET A 99 -7.31 11.88 19.61
C MET A 99 -7.74 12.72 18.40
N PRO A 100 -7.23 13.96 18.25
CA PRO A 100 -7.51 14.77 17.07
C PRO A 100 -6.97 14.10 15.80
N THR A 101 -7.71 14.18 14.71
CA THR A 101 -7.26 13.72 13.39
C THR A 101 -6.16 14.63 12.85
N VAL A 102 -5.25 14.05 12.08
CA VAL A 102 -4.16 14.77 11.43
C VAL A 102 -4.43 14.78 9.93
N SER A 103 -4.43 15.96 9.29
CA SER A 103 -4.38 16.02 7.83
C SER A 103 -3.04 15.45 7.38
N SER A 104 -3.06 14.63 6.34
CA SER A 104 -1.82 14.21 5.68
C SER A 104 -0.97 15.45 5.39
N ASP A 105 0.27 15.49 5.89
CA ASP A 105 1.20 16.56 5.54
C ASP A 105 1.40 16.55 4.03
N CYS A 106 0.75 17.48 3.36
CA CYS A 106 1.13 17.93 2.03
C CYS A 106 2.47 18.65 2.21
N GLY A 107 3.59 18.00 1.86
CA GLY A 107 4.90 18.65 1.89
C GLY A 107 5.93 18.09 2.88
N ARG A 108 5.82 16.82 3.31
CA ARG A 108 7.04 16.13 3.76
C ARG A 108 7.95 15.94 2.55
N GLU A 109 9.13 16.52 2.60
CA GLU A 109 10.22 16.22 1.64
C GLU A 109 10.39 14.71 1.55
N ASP A 110 10.56 14.21 0.32
CA ASP A 110 10.78 12.80 0.09
C ASP A 110 12.05 12.39 0.87
N PRO A 111 12.00 11.40 1.78
CA PRO A 111 13.20 10.92 2.45
C PRO A 111 14.30 10.48 1.48
N PHE A 112 13.95 10.07 0.25
CA PHE A 112 14.92 9.77 -0.79
C PHE A 112 15.57 11.04 -1.35
N ASP A 113 14.84 12.13 -1.53
CA ASP A 113 15.42 13.42 -1.93
C ASP A 113 16.35 13.95 -0.84
N LEU A 114 15.92 13.89 0.43
CA LEU A 114 16.75 14.26 1.58
C LEU A 114 18.05 13.44 1.65
N LEU A 115 17.96 12.14 1.36
CA LEU A 115 19.12 11.26 1.32
C LEU A 115 20.02 11.60 0.12
N ALA A 116 19.44 11.84 -1.06
CA ALA A 116 20.18 12.22 -2.26
C ALA A 116 20.97 13.52 -2.02
N GLU A 117 20.31 14.57 -1.50
CA GLU A 117 20.97 15.83 -1.13
C GLU A 117 22.09 15.63 -0.12
N HIS A 118 21.89 14.73 0.86
CA HIS A 118 22.92 14.43 1.85
C HIS A 118 24.14 13.76 1.22
N LEU A 119 23.93 12.80 0.31
CA LEU A 119 25.01 12.14 -0.41
C LEU A 119 25.76 13.12 -1.32
N GLU A 120 25.04 13.94 -2.09
CA GLU A 120 25.63 14.96 -2.97
C GLU A 120 26.49 15.97 -2.21
N ARG A 121 26.10 16.32 -0.98
CA ARG A 121 26.85 17.25 -0.14
C ARG A 121 28.16 16.66 0.40
N HIS A 122 28.22 15.36 0.61
CA HIS A 122 29.29 14.71 1.37
C HIS A 122 30.13 13.74 0.54
N LEU A 123 29.71 13.37 -0.66
CA LEU A 123 30.39 12.41 -1.54
C LEU A 123 30.65 13.03 -2.91
N ASP A 124 31.74 12.58 -3.54
CA ASP A 124 32.02 12.88 -4.95
C ASP A 124 31.16 11.97 -5.84
N MET A 125 29.94 12.42 -6.12
CA MET A 125 28.95 11.65 -6.89
C MET A 125 29.43 11.34 -8.30
N ASN A 126 30.15 12.26 -8.96
CA ASN A 126 30.72 12.03 -10.29
C ASN A 126 31.71 10.87 -10.27
N ARG A 127 32.59 10.82 -9.26
CA ARG A 127 33.55 9.72 -9.12
C ARG A 127 32.86 8.39 -8.83
N LEU A 128 31.83 8.37 -7.99
CA LEU A 128 31.06 7.15 -7.69
C LEU A 128 30.29 6.64 -8.91
N LEU A 129 29.60 7.53 -9.63
CA LEU A 129 28.86 7.18 -10.84
C LEU A 129 29.82 6.65 -11.93
N GLY A 130 30.97 7.29 -12.11
CA GLY A 130 32.03 6.80 -13.00
C GLY A 130 32.56 5.41 -12.63
N MET A 131 32.71 5.09 -11.34
CA MET A 131 33.07 3.73 -10.89
C MET A 131 31.98 2.70 -11.19
N CYS A 132 30.71 3.11 -11.18
CA CYS A 132 29.56 2.27 -11.52
C CYS A 132 29.33 2.14 -13.03
N GLY A 133 30.10 2.85 -13.87
CA GLY A 133 29.90 2.88 -15.32
C GLY A 133 28.64 3.64 -15.75
N VAL A 134 28.17 4.55 -14.89
CA VAL A 134 27.09 5.49 -15.21
C VAL A 134 27.76 6.82 -15.55
N GLU A 135 27.72 7.19 -16.83
CA GLU A 135 28.20 8.50 -17.31
C GLU A 135 27.13 9.58 -17.17
#